data_AF-A0A957I9T2-F1
#
_entry.id   AF-A0A957I9T2-F1
#
_cell.length_a   1.000
_cell.length_b   1.000
_cell.length_c   1.000
_cell.angle_alpha   90.00
_cell.angle_beta   90.00
_cell.angle_gamma   90.00
#
_symmetry.space_group_name_H-M   'P 1'
#
loop_
_entity.id
_entity.type
_entity.pdbx_description
1 polymer ?
#
loop_
_entity_poly.entity_id
_entity_poly.type
_entity_poly.pdbx_seq_one_letter_code
_entity_poly.pdbx_strand_id
1 'polypeptide(L)'
;MTNMKQVAKRWLRQATTATTWDTLQYIYWLWLKDTYWYRSRVGRESARRLGALHNQHKGQRCFIIGNGPSLKQMDLNPLRNEFTFGLNRIYLLFSELSFETTYLVSVNRLVIDQSASE
;
A
#
# COMPACT_ATOMS: atom_id res chain seq x y z
N MET A 1 -8.24 -27.67 16.00
CA MET A 1 -8.07 -27.08 17.35
C MET A 1 -8.41 -25.59 17.28
N THR A 2 -9.50 -25.16 17.88
CA THR A 2 -9.94 -23.75 17.83
C THR A 2 -8.96 -22.88 18.61
N ASN A 3 -8.40 -21.86 17.96
CA ASN A 3 -7.44 -20.95 18.56
C ASN A 3 -8.10 -20.23 19.76
N MET A 4 -7.54 -20.39 20.96
CA MET A 4 -8.07 -19.82 22.21
C MET A 4 -8.29 -18.29 22.14
N LYS A 5 -7.49 -17.59 21.32
CA LYS A 5 -7.69 -16.15 21.03
C LYS A 5 -8.99 -15.86 20.29
N GLN A 6 -9.40 -16.75 19.39
CA GLN A 6 -10.66 -16.59 18.65
C GLN A 6 -11.89 -16.86 19.52
N VAL A 7 -11.79 -17.78 20.47
CA VAL A 7 -12.84 -18.05 21.45
C VAL A 7 -13.06 -16.82 22.35
N ALA A 8 -11.98 -16.26 22.90
CA ALA A 8 -12.04 -15.04 23.71
C ALA A 8 -12.61 -13.85 22.93
N LYS A 9 -12.20 -13.66 21.67
CA LYS A 9 -12.70 -12.58 20.80
C LYS A 9 -14.21 -12.69 20.54
N ARG A 10 -14.71 -13.92 20.37
CA ARG A 10 -16.15 -14.18 20.19
C ARG A 10 -16.95 -13.83 21.45
N TRP A 11 -16.44 -14.24 22.62
CA TRP A 11 -17.07 -13.94 23.91
C TRP A 11 -17.16 -12.44 24.18
N LEU A 12 -16.05 -11.72 24.02
CA LEU A 12 -16.01 -10.28 24.20
C LEU A 12 -16.99 -9.55 23.26
N ARG A 13 -17.09 -9.98 22.00
CA ARG A 13 -18.03 -9.40 21.03
C ARG A 13 -19.50 -9.60 21.43
N GLN A 14 -19.83 -10.73 22.05
CA GLN A 14 -21.19 -11.02 22.52
C GLN A 14 -21.53 -10.28 23.82
N ALA A 15 -20.53 -9.93 24.62
CA ALA A 15 -20.69 -9.24 25.90
C ALA A 15 -20.73 -7.71 25.81
N THR A 16 -20.48 -7.14 24.62
CA THR A 16 -20.43 -5.68 24.39
C THR A 16 -21.44 -5.25 23.32
N THR A 17 -21.97 -4.04 23.44
CA THR A 17 -22.79 -3.45 22.35
C THR A 17 -21.93 -3.24 21.09
N ALA A 18 -22.55 -3.19 19.90
CA ALA A 18 -21.83 -2.99 18.65
C ALA A 18 -20.95 -1.72 18.69
N THR A 19 -21.49 -0.62 19.19
CA THR A 19 -20.77 0.66 19.34
C THR A 19 -19.56 0.55 20.27
N THR A 20 -19.69 -0.14 21.40
CA THR A 20 -18.57 -0.32 22.36
C THR A 20 -17.52 -1.27 21.81
N TRP A 21 -17.92 -2.33 21.13
CA TRP A 21 -17.01 -3.23 20.42
C TRP A 21 -16.21 -2.51 19.34
N ASP A 22 -16.87 -1.72 18.50
CA ASP A 22 -16.23 -0.97 17.42
C ASP A 22 -15.27 0.09 17.97
N THR A 23 -15.67 0.77 19.06
CA THR A 23 -14.81 1.74 19.75
C THR A 23 -13.57 1.08 20.35
N LEU A 24 -13.74 -0.06 21.04
CA LEU A 24 -12.63 -0.82 21.62
C LEU A 24 -11.71 -1.41 20.55
N GLN A 25 -12.26 -1.94 19.46
CA GLN A 25 -11.48 -2.41 18.31
C GLN A 25 -10.70 -1.26 17.67
N TYR A 26 -11.31 -0.09 17.52
CA TYR A 26 -10.65 1.10 16.97
C TYR A 26 -9.52 1.60 17.88
N ILE A 27 -9.75 1.71 19.19
CA ILE A 27 -8.71 2.10 20.17
C ILE A 27 -7.56 1.10 20.19
N TYR A 28 -7.86 -0.21 20.19
CA TYR A 28 -6.85 -1.26 20.11
C TYR A 28 -6.05 -1.20 18.81
N TRP A 29 -6.73 -0.95 17.68
CA TRP A 29 -6.07 -0.78 16.39
C TRP A 29 -5.17 0.45 16.36
N LEU A 30 -5.60 1.59 16.90
CA LEU A 30 -4.78 2.78 17.07
C LEU A 30 -3.55 2.47 17.93
N TRP A 31 -3.75 1.85 19.09
CA TRP A 31 -2.66 1.49 20.00
C TRP A 31 -1.66 0.53 19.36
N LEU A 32 -2.13 -0.51 18.66
CA LEU A 32 -1.25 -1.44 17.94
C LEU A 32 -0.50 -0.76 16.80
N LYS A 33 -1.20 0.05 16.00
CA LYS A 33 -0.60 0.72 14.84
C LYS A 33 0.46 1.72 15.28
N ASP A 34 0.17 2.55 16.28
CA ASP A 34 1.13 3.49 16.86
C ASP A 34 2.31 2.78 17.53
N THR A 35 2.02 1.81 18.41
CA THR A 35 3.05 1.24 19.28
C THR A 35 3.95 0.27 18.54
N TYR A 36 3.42 -0.56 17.61
CA TYR A 36 4.23 -1.56 16.92
C TYR A 36 4.83 -1.05 15.62
N TRP A 37 4.05 -0.39 14.75
CA TRP A 37 4.57 0.01 13.45
C TRP A 37 5.53 1.20 13.60
N TYR A 38 5.06 2.33 14.13
CA TYR A 38 5.87 3.56 14.18
C TYR A 38 7.07 3.48 15.14
N ARG A 39 7.00 2.64 16.19
CA ARG A 39 8.14 2.41 17.09
C ARG A 39 9.04 1.23 16.68
N SER A 40 8.70 0.47 15.65
CA SER A 40 9.62 -0.54 15.10
C SER A 40 10.76 0.12 14.30
N ARG A 41 11.91 -0.55 14.20
CA ARG A 41 13.01 -0.11 13.33
C ARG A 41 12.54 0.01 11.86
N VAL A 42 11.77 -0.97 11.40
CA VAL A 42 11.25 -1.02 10.01
C VAL A 42 10.29 0.13 9.74
N GLY A 43 9.33 0.39 10.64
CA GLY A 43 8.38 1.48 10.47
C GLY A 43 9.03 2.86 10.56
N ARG A 44 10.03 3.06 11.43
CA ARG A 44 10.81 4.31 11.44
C ARG A 44 11.59 4.53 10.15
N GLU A 45 12.24 3.50 9.63
CA GLU A 45 12.97 3.59 8.36
C GLU A 45 12.01 3.85 7.19
N SER A 46 10.85 3.16 7.17
CA SER A 46 9.79 3.43 6.20
C SER A 46 9.30 4.88 6.27
N ALA A 47 9.06 5.40 7.48
CA ALA A 47 8.63 6.79 7.68
C ALA A 47 9.70 7.78 7.22
N ARG A 48 10.98 7.52 7.50
CA ARG A 48 12.11 8.34 7.03
C ARG A 48 12.19 8.36 5.51
N ARG A 49 12.09 7.20 4.86
CA ARG A 49 12.10 7.08 3.39
C ARG A 49 10.90 7.79 2.76
N LEU A 50 9.70 7.63 3.32
CA LEU A 50 8.51 8.36 2.86
C LEU A 50 8.65 9.88 3.06
N GLY A 51 9.19 10.31 4.20
CA GLY A 51 9.46 11.71 4.48
C GLY A 51 10.43 12.35 3.48
N ALA A 52 11.43 11.60 3.01
CA ALA A 52 12.36 12.08 1.99
C ALA A 52 11.70 12.33 0.61
N LEU A 53 10.55 11.70 0.33
CA LEU A 53 9.79 11.90 -0.90
C LEU A 53 8.83 13.10 -0.82
N HIS A 54 8.58 13.65 0.37
CA HIS A 54 7.60 14.70 0.58
C HIS A 54 7.99 15.98 -0.19
N ASN A 55 7.08 16.44 -1.05
CA ASN A 55 7.27 17.61 -1.93
C ASN A 55 8.47 17.53 -2.88
N GLN A 56 9.07 16.35 -3.10
CA GLN A 56 10.23 16.18 -3.97
C GLN A 56 9.98 16.68 -5.41
N HIS A 57 8.73 16.60 -5.87
CA HIS A 57 8.30 17.01 -7.21
C HIS A 57 7.28 18.16 -7.21
N LYS A 58 7.29 19.01 -6.17
CA LYS A 58 6.30 20.08 -6.04
C LYS A 58 6.37 21.05 -7.24
N GLY A 59 5.22 21.27 -7.88
CA GLY A 59 5.10 22.15 -9.06
C GLY A 59 5.53 21.50 -10.37
N GLN A 60 6.03 20.27 -10.35
CA GLN A 60 6.33 19.50 -11.55
C GLN A 60 5.13 18.68 -11.99
N ARG A 61 5.03 18.41 -13.29
CA ARG A 61 4.00 17.54 -13.84
C ARG A 61 4.32 16.08 -13.52
N CYS A 62 3.29 15.29 -13.24
CA CYS A 62 3.42 13.85 -13.06
C CYS A 62 2.22 13.12 -13.64
N PHE A 63 2.43 11.85 -13.98
CA PHE A 63 1.41 10.98 -14.56
C PHE A 63 1.24 9.72 -13.72
N ILE A 64 -0.02 9.35 -13.48
CA ILE A 64 -0.38 8.10 -12.80
C ILE A 64 -0.82 7.10 -13.86
N ILE A 65 -0.12 5.97 -13.92
CA ILE A 65 -0.37 4.90 -14.89
C ILE A 65 -1.05 3.76 -14.14
N GLY A 66 -2.34 3.57 -14.42
CA GLY A 66 -3.16 2.49 -13.87
C GLY A 66 -2.81 1.12 -14.46
N ASN A 67 -3.74 0.18 -14.39
CA ASN A 67 -3.57 -1.18 -14.95
C ASN A 67 -4.71 -1.56 -15.90
N GLY A 68 -5.37 -0.56 -16.50
CA GLY A 68 -6.49 -0.81 -17.40
C GLY A 68 -6.03 -1.49 -18.70
N PRO A 69 -6.86 -2.36 -19.31
CA PRO A 69 -6.53 -3.00 -20.59
C PRO A 69 -6.33 -2.00 -21.73
N SER A 70 -6.90 -0.79 -21.61
CA SER A 70 -6.71 0.31 -22.55
C SER A 70 -5.25 0.73 -22.74
N LEU A 71 -4.37 0.48 -21.76
CA LEU A 71 -2.95 0.81 -21.86
C LEU A 71 -2.25 0.06 -22.99
N LYS A 72 -2.73 -1.14 -23.35
CA LYS A 72 -2.15 -1.94 -24.45
C LYS A 72 -2.28 -1.27 -25.82
N GLN A 73 -3.21 -0.34 -25.97
CA GLN A 73 -3.49 0.35 -27.23
C GLN A 73 -2.96 1.80 -27.22
N MET A 74 -2.32 2.24 -26.13
CA MET A 74 -1.81 3.60 -25.99
C MET A 74 -0.29 3.63 -26.21
N ASP A 75 0.17 4.64 -26.95
CA ASP A 75 1.59 4.97 -26.97
C ASP A 75 1.97 5.76 -25.72
N LEU A 76 2.76 5.14 -24.84
CA LEU A 76 3.24 5.74 -23.59
C LEU A 76 4.65 6.34 -23.72
N ASN A 77 5.31 6.23 -24.87
CA ASN A 77 6.66 6.79 -25.08
C ASN A 77 6.80 8.28 -24.74
N PRO A 78 5.77 9.15 -24.95
CA PRO A 78 5.84 10.55 -24.55
C PRO A 78 6.10 10.76 -23.05
N LEU A 79 5.80 9.77 -22.21
CA LEU A 79 5.96 9.86 -20.75
C LEU A 79 7.39 9.52 -20.27
N ARG A 80 8.30 9.10 -21.15
CA ARG A 80 9.68 8.70 -20.78
C ARG A 80 10.42 9.72 -19.93
N ASN A 81 10.22 11.01 -20.22
CA ASN A 81 10.91 12.11 -19.56
C ASN A 81 10.06 12.79 -18.46
N GLU A 82 8.95 12.16 -18.08
CA GLU A 82 8.03 12.68 -17.06
C GLU A 82 8.14 11.87 -15.77
N PHE A 83 7.74 12.48 -14.65
CA PHE A 83 7.58 11.74 -13.40
C PHE A 83 6.35 10.85 -13.48
N THR A 84 6.55 9.55 -13.28
CA THR A 84 5.49 8.55 -13.46
C THR A 84 5.30 7.68 -12.22
N PHE A 85 4.03 7.44 -11.88
CA PHE A 85 3.62 6.51 -10.84
C PHE A 85 2.93 5.31 -11.49
N GLY A 86 3.62 4.18 -11.55
CA GLY A 86 3.06 2.91 -11.96
C GLY A 86 2.35 2.23 -10.79
N LEU A 87 1.14 1.70 -11.02
CA LEU A 87 0.38 1.01 -9.98
C LEU A 87 0.52 -0.52 -10.08
N ASN A 88 0.55 -1.23 -8.96
CA ASN A 88 0.48 -2.68 -8.84
C ASN A 88 1.44 -3.43 -9.78
N ARG A 89 0.90 -4.16 -10.78
CA ARG A 89 1.65 -5.04 -11.68
C ARG A 89 2.00 -4.38 -13.02
N ILE A 90 2.11 -3.05 -13.06
CA ILE A 90 2.49 -2.30 -14.26
C ILE A 90 3.87 -2.69 -14.80
N TYR A 91 4.74 -3.26 -13.96
CA TYR A 91 6.08 -3.72 -14.32
C TYR A 91 6.06 -4.80 -15.41
N LEU A 92 4.96 -5.53 -15.54
CA LEU A 92 4.76 -6.51 -16.62
C LEU A 92 4.73 -5.83 -18.00
N LEU A 93 4.39 -4.54 -18.06
CA LEU A 93 4.40 -3.76 -19.30
C LEU A 93 5.80 -3.21 -19.62
N PHE A 94 6.77 -3.27 -18.70
CA PHE A 94 8.09 -2.67 -18.90
C PHE A 94 8.92 -3.37 -19.98
N SER A 95 8.62 -4.63 -20.31
CA SER A 95 9.24 -5.31 -21.45
C SER A 95 8.72 -4.81 -22.80
N GLU A 96 7.50 -4.26 -22.82
CA GLU A 96 6.87 -3.67 -24.01
C GLU A 96 7.14 -2.16 -24.10
N LEU A 97 7.32 -1.52 -22.95
CA LEU A 97 7.74 -0.13 -22.85
C LEU A 97 9.24 0.00 -23.01
N SER A 98 9.64 1.14 -23.52
CA SER A 98 11.05 1.50 -23.67
C SER A 98 11.59 2.24 -22.43
N PHE A 99 10.79 2.37 -21.36
CA PHE A 99 11.12 3.06 -20.12
C PHE A 99 10.43 2.43 -18.92
N GLU A 100 11.00 2.64 -17.73
CA GLU A 100 10.42 2.22 -16.45
C GLU A 100 9.78 3.42 -15.73
N THR A 101 8.79 3.16 -14.88
CA THR A 101 8.17 4.22 -14.10
C THR A 101 9.09 4.74 -12.99
N THR A 102 9.03 6.05 -12.68
CA THR A 102 9.81 6.65 -11.59
C THR A 102 9.47 6.03 -10.23
N TYR A 103 8.19 5.76 -10.00
CA TYR A 103 7.67 5.21 -8.75
C TYR A 103 6.75 4.03 -9.03
N LEU A 104 6.97 2.93 -8.32
CA LEU A 104 6.05 1.79 -8.29
C LEU A 104 5.25 1.83 -6.98
N VAL A 105 3.91 1.76 -7.09
CA VAL A 105 3.00 1.87 -5.95
C VAL A 105 2.09 0.65 -5.89
N SER A 106 2.12 -0.07 -4.78
CA SER A 106 1.11 -1.09 -4.47
C SER A 106 0.65 -0.94 -3.02
N VAL A 107 -0.67 -0.99 -2.83
CA VAL A 107 -1.30 -0.83 -1.51
C VAL A 107 -1.92 -2.13 -1.01
N ASN A 108 -2.20 -3.07 -1.92
CA ASN A 108 -2.83 -4.34 -1.56
C ASN A 108 -1.74 -5.35 -1.21
N ARG A 109 -1.72 -5.77 0.06
CA ARG A 109 -0.79 -6.79 0.54
C ARG A 109 -0.84 -8.09 -0.27
N LEU A 110 -2.02 -8.52 -0.72
CA LEU A 110 -2.15 -9.74 -1.52
C LEU A 110 -1.43 -9.62 -2.87
N VAL A 111 -1.51 -8.44 -3.50
CA VAL A 111 -0.80 -8.18 -4.77
C VAL A 111 0.70 -8.21 -4.52
N ILE A 112 1.18 -7.57 -3.45
CA ILE A 112 2.60 -7.56 -3.09
C ILE A 112 3.10 -8.98 -2.82
N ASP A 113 2.38 -9.75 -2.02
CA ASP A 113 2.79 -11.10 -1.63
C ASP A 113 2.84 -12.06 -2.85
N GLN A 114 1.91 -11.92 -3.80
CA GLN A 114 1.90 -12.70 -5.04
C GLN A 114 2.99 -12.26 -6.03
N SER A 115 3.24 -10.97 -6.14
CA SER A 115 4.26 -10.41 -7.03
C SER A 115 5.68 -10.59 -6.52
N ALA A 116 5.87 -10.80 -5.21
CA ALA A 116 7.21 -10.96 -4.62
C ALA A 116 7.91 -12.28 -5.01
N SER A 117 7.16 -13.27 -5.50
CA SER A 117 7.68 -14.57 -5.95
C SER A 117 7.92 -14.66 -7.46
N GLU A 118 7.60 -13.61 -8.21
CA GLU A 118 7.76 -13.52 -9.67
C GLU A 118 9.07 -12.80 -10.02
#